data_AF-A0A090MHH1-F1
#
_entry.id   AF-A0A090MHH1-F1
#
_cell.length_a   1.000
_cell.length_b   1.000
_cell.length_c   1.000
_cell.angle_alpha   90.00
_cell.angle_beta   90.00
_cell.angle_gamma   90.00
#
_symmetry.space_group_name_H-M   'P 1'
#
loop_
_entity.id
_entity.type
_entity.pdbx_description
1 polymer ?
#
loop_
_entity_poly.entity_id
_entity_poly.type
_entity_poly.pdbx_seq_one_letter_code
_entity_poly.pdbx_strand_id
1 'polypeptide(L)' 'MMRPGKKYWEIIADNLSKAGWSWGCVSAVDRDGRTIWIVDAHRDDGKRFIVTADEKLTAFLELERITLSRCNVS' A
#
# COMPACT_ATOMS: atom_id res chain seq x y z
N MET A 1 -9.79 16.87 -9.69
CA MET A 1 -8.84 17.22 -10.77
C MET A 1 -7.61 16.34 -10.64
N MET A 2 -7.50 15.26 -11.42
CA MET A 2 -6.29 14.42 -11.43
C MET A 2 -5.15 15.20 -12.09
N ARG A 3 -3.98 15.24 -11.45
CA ARG A 3 -2.77 15.85 -12.05
C ARG A 3 -2.27 14.93 -13.19
N PRO A 4 -1.91 15.48 -14.37
CA PRO A 4 -1.35 14.67 -15.45
C PRO A 4 -0.08 13.96 -14.95
N GLY A 5 -0.04 12.63 -15.04
CA GLY A 5 1.14 11.82 -14.73
C GLY A 5 1.16 11.07 -13.38
N LYS A 6 0.10 11.13 -12.56
CA LYS A 6 0.05 10.31 -11.33
C LYS A 6 -0.18 8.83 -11.67
N LYS A 7 0.75 7.95 -11.28
CA LYS A 7 0.58 6.50 -11.33
C LYS A 7 -0.50 6.08 -10.32
N TYR A 8 -1.28 5.06 -10.63
CA TYR A 8 -2.43 4.68 -9.80
C TYR A 8 -2.05 4.33 -8.35
N TRP A 9 -0.89 3.70 -8.11
CA TRP A 9 -0.39 3.43 -6.75
C TRP A 9 -0.05 4.70 -5.96
N GLU A 10 0.23 5.84 -6.61
CA GLU A 10 0.45 7.13 -5.94
C GLU A 10 -0.85 7.76 -5.45
N ILE A 11 -1.99 7.40 -6.06
CA ILE A 11 -3.31 7.80 -5.58
C ILE A 11 -3.63 7.00 -4.32
N ILE A 12 -3.35 5.70 -4.33
CA ILE A 12 -3.57 4.83 -3.17
C ILE A 12 -2.68 5.26 -2.00
N ALA A 13 -1.39 5.50 -2.24
CA ALA A 13 -0.47 6.03 -1.24
C ALA A 13 -0.95 7.35 -0.63
N ASP A 14 -1.47 8.26 -1.45
CA ASP A 14 -2.03 9.54 -1.00
C ASP A 14 -3.29 9.34 -0.13
N ASN A 15 -4.16 8.39 -0.49
CA ASN A 15 -5.33 8.02 0.31
C ASN A 15 -4.93 7.43 1.67
N LEU A 16 -3.92 6.54 1.70
CA LEU A 16 -3.39 5.96 2.93
C LEU A 16 -2.88 7.05 3.87
N SER A 17 -2.05 7.98 3.36
CA SER A 17 -1.56 9.12 4.14
C SER A 17 -2.68 10.01 4.65
N LYS A 18 -3.71 10.28 3.84
CA LYS A 18 -4.91 11.03 4.27
C LYS A 18 -5.72 10.32 5.35
N ALA A 19 -5.74 9.00 5.35
CA ALA A 19 -6.40 8.17 6.36
C ALA A 19 -5.54 7.97 7.64
N GLY A 20 -4.42 8.69 7.75
CA GLY A 20 -3.53 8.65 8.91
C GLY A 20 -2.59 7.45 8.93
N TRP A 21 -2.39 6.78 7.80
CA TRP A 21 -1.41 5.70 7.69
C TRP A 21 -0.05 6.25 7.23
N SER A 22 0.99 5.86 7.96
CA SER A 22 2.36 5.90 7.48
C SER A 22 2.62 4.63 6.66
N TRP A 23 3.34 4.74 5.55
CA TRP A 23 3.58 3.60 4.67
C TRP A 23 5.00 3.59 4.10
N GLY A 24 5.47 2.38 3.76
CA GLY A 24 6.74 2.14 3.10
C GLY A 24 6.56 1.11 1.97
N CYS A 25 7.42 1.18 0.96
CA CYS A 25 7.40 0.23 -0.15
C CYS A 25 8.83 -0.09 -0.59
N VAL A 26 9.16 -1.38 -0.63
CA VAL A 26 10.45 -1.89 -1.08
C VAL A 26 10.24 -2.99 -2.12
N SER A 27 11.19 -3.14 -3.02
CA SER A 27 11.26 -4.28 -3.94
C SER A 27 12.33 -5.26 -3.48
N ALA A 28 12.05 -6.55 -3.57
CA ALA A 28 13.03 -7.61 -3.41
C ALA A 28 13.03 -8.53 -4.63
N VAL A 29 14.11 -9.27 -4.83
CA VAL A 29 14.19 -10.31 -5.85
C VAL A 29 14.09 -11.65 -5.14
N ASP A 30 13.15 -12.50 -5.56
CA ASP A 30 12.98 -13.84 -5.00
C ASP A 30 14.01 -14.83 -5.56
N ARG A 31 13.93 -16.09 -5.10
CA ARG A 31 14.86 -17.16 -5.53
C ARG A 31 14.77 -17.49 -7.02
N ASP A 32 13.62 -17.21 -7.64
CA ASP A 32 13.37 -17.47 -9.05
C ASP A 32 13.70 -16.24 -9.93
N GLY A 33 14.25 -15.18 -9.34
CA GLY A 33 14.62 -13.95 -10.04
C GLY A 33 13.45 -13.00 -10.28
N ARG A 34 12.28 -13.23 -9.67
CA ARG A 34 11.10 -12.37 -9.81
C ARG A 34 11.21 -11.19 -8.86
N THR A 35 10.81 -10.02 -9.34
CA THR A 35 10.68 -8.85 -8.46
C THR A 35 9.37 -8.94 -7.70
N ILE A 36 9.46 -8.97 -6.38
CA ILE A 36 8.32 -8.87 -5.48
C ILE A 36 8.31 -7.50 -4.81
N TRP A 37 7.12 -6.98 -4.55
CA TRP A 37 6.89 -5.71 -3.88
C TRP A 37 6.35 -5.96 -2.49
N ILE A 38 7.03 -5.42 -1.49
CA ILE A 38 6.61 -5.46 -0.09
C ILE A 38 6.17 -4.05 0.28
N VAL A 39 4.92 -3.91 0.69
CA VAL A 39 4.34 -2.64 1.13
C VAL A 39 3.93 -2.80 2.58
N ASP A 40 4.41 -1.91 3.44
CA ASP A 40 3.97 -1.83 4.83
C ASP A 40 3.11 -0.58 5.05
N ALA A 41 2.10 -0.70 5.89
CA ALA A 41 1.43 0.45 6.49
C ALA A 41 1.35 0.27 8.00
N HIS A 42 1.55 1.35 8.73
CA HIS A 42 1.41 1.39 10.17
C HIS A 42 0.74 2.69 10.63
N ARG A 43 0.15 2.65 11.82
CA ARG A 43 -0.56 3.77 12.44
C ARG A 43 -0.34 3.77 13.95
N ASP A 44 -0.46 4.95 14.56
CA ASP A 44 -0.19 5.18 15.98
C ASP A 44 -1.07 4.37 16.94
N ASP A 45 -2.21 3.84 16.46
CA ASP A 45 -3.06 2.91 17.21
C ASP A 45 -2.50 1.47 17.26
N GLY A 46 -1.23 1.29 16.93
CA GLY A 46 -0.51 0.02 16.96
C GLY A 46 -0.87 -0.93 15.81
N LYS A 47 -1.70 -0.50 14.85
CA LYS A 47 -2.04 -1.33 13.69
C LYS A 47 -0.89 -1.31 12.69
N ARG A 48 -0.55 -2.50 12.17
CA ARG A 48 0.43 -2.68 11.10
C ARG A 48 -0.05 -3.75 10.12
N PHE A 49 0.10 -3.46 8.83
CA PHE A 49 -0.17 -4.39 7.74
C PHE A 49 1.05 -4.47 6.84
N ILE A 50 1.34 -5.67 6.35
CA ILE A 50 2.41 -5.93 5.39
C ILE A 50 1.78 -6.76 4.27
N VAL A 51 1.92 -6.28 3.04
CA VAL A 51 1.41 -6.94 1.84
C VAL A 51 2.58 -7.22 0.91
N THR A 52 2.58 -8.40 0.29
CA THR A 52 3.56 -8.77 -0.73
C THR A 52 2.83 -9.16 -2.02
N ALA A 53 3.27 -8.66 -3.17
CA ALA A 53 2.75 -9.06 -4.48
C ALA A 53 3.82 -8.94 -5.58
N ASP A 54 3.63 -9.65 -6.69
CA ASP A 54 4.54 -9.58 -7.84
C ASP A 54 4.51 -8.21 -8.55
N GLU A 55 3.42 -7.47 -8.39
CA GLU A 55 3.26 -6.12 -8.96
C GLU A 55 3.08 -5.08 -7.86
N LYS A 56 3.77 -3.95 -8.00
CA LYS A 56 3.68 -2.82 -7.05
C LYS A 56 2.24 -2.36 -6.87
N LEU A 57 1.52 -2.22 -7.97
CA LEU A 57 0.15 -1.71 -7.92
C LEU A 57 -0.77 -2.66 -7.15
N THR A 58 -0.64 -3.97 -7.40
CA THR A 58 -1.42 -5.02 -6.72
C THR A 58 -1.15 -5.01 -5.22
N ALA A 59 0.12 -4.84 -4.80
CA ALA A 59 0.44 -4.72 -3.38
C ALA A 59 -0.23 -3.51 -2.70
N PHE A 60 -0.29 -2.36 -3.38
CA PHE A 60 -1.00 -1.18 -2.86
C PHE A 60 -2.52 -1.37 -2.82
N LEU A 61 -3.12 -2.01 -3.83
CA LEU A 61 -4.57 -2.27 -3.86
C LEU A 61 -5.01 -3.20 -2.73
N GLU A 62 -4.26 -4.26 -2.48
CA GLU A 62 -4.55 -5.17 -1.37
C GLU A 62 -4.39 -4.47 -0.02
N LEU A 63 -3.36 -3.63 0.12
CA LEU A 63 -3.18 -2.83 1.33
C LEU A 63 -4.33 -1.83 1.56
N GLU A 64 -4.79 -1.16 0.51
CA GLU A 64 -5.95 -0.26 0.56
C GLU A 64 -7.22 -1.02 0.96
N ARG A 65 -7.45 -2.22 0.42
CA ARG A 65 -8.58 -3.07 0.84
C ARG A 65 -8.52 -3.42 2.32
N ILE A 66 -7.35 -3.81 2.84
CA ILE A 66 -7.21 -4.21 4.25
C ILE A 66 -7.39 -3.01 5.19
N THR A 67 -6.84 -1.86 4.83
CA THR A 67 -6.89 -0.65 5.66
C THR A 67 -8.27 0.02 5.63
N LEU A 68 -8.95 0.06 4.46
CA LEU A 68 -10.29 0.66 4.32
C LEU A 68 -11.40 -0.26 4.83
N SER A 69 -11.32 -1.58 4.62
CA SER A 69 -12.35 -2.51 5.10
C SER A 69 -12.47 -2.57 6.62
N ARG A 70 -11.42 -2.16 7.36
CA ARG A 70 -11.39 -2.14 8.84
C ARG A 70 -11.63 -0.76 9.45
N CYS A 71 -11.78 0.29 8.64
CA CYS A 71 -12.01 1.66 9.11
C CYS A 71 -13.39 2.24 8.77
N ASN A 72 -14.28 1.47 8.12
CA ASN A 72 -15.65 1.91 7.81
C ASN A 72 -16.73 1.45 8.81
N VAL A 73 -16.35 1.24 10.08
CA VAL A 73 -17.32 1.08 11.18
C VAL A 73 -16.84 1.89 12.36
N SER A 74 -17.33 3.13 12.46
CA SER A 74 -17.61 3.87 13.70
C SER A 74 -18.38 5.14 13.34
#